data_AF-A0A356FCK3-F1
#
_entry.id   AF-A0A356FCK3-F1
#
_cell.length_a   1.000
_cell.length_b   1.000
_cell.length_c   1.000
_cell.angle_alpha   90.00
_cell.angle_beta   90.00
_cell.angle_gamma   90.00
#
_symmetry.space_group_name_H-M   'P 1'
#
loop_
_entity.id
_entity.type
_entity.pdbx_description
1 polymer ?
#
loop_
_entity_poly.entity_id
_entity_poly.type
_entity_poly.pdbx_seq_one_letter_code
_entity_poly.pdbx_strand_id
1 'polypeptide(L)'
;MSERLRGPLFFLILAGAGLLPADDWPQWRGPERDGVWRETGIVEKLPRKLTYLWRTPVGMGYAGPAVAGGRVYLMDRVLGAGAANPDNPFNKKRVSGRERILCFDADSGKLLWKHSYASNYAISYPYGPRTTPTVSGGKVYCLGAMGDLLCLDAGGGKVLWSKQCVRDFDAELNTWGYSSSPLVDGKKLIVLVGGKPGACIVAFDKDSGKELWRALEDTDPGYASPVIFNAGGTRQLIIWTPTKLASLNPETGKEYWRQEFKVNFGLTIPTPIYDPKTRRLLVSSFYNGSLMMGLDPAKPSARLLWKGKSDSELPKRTDGLHSIMCTPVFQGEHIYGIGSYGELRCLEASSGQRLWKSMKATGPGRWWNAFIVRHEDRYFIPNEQGELIIARLSSKGYEELSRAQLIEGTRPVQRRKVVWSHPAFAQKCVFARNDKEIVCVSLAASAEK
;
A
#
# COMPACT_ATOMS: atom_id res chain seq x y z
N MET A 1 6.32 -79.56 -6.17
CA MET A 1 5.37 -78.98 -7.14
C MET A 1 5.13 -77.53 -6.75
N SER A 2 5.44 -76.59 -7.66
CA SER A 2 5.18 -75.13 -7.59
C SER A 2 6.05 -74.27 -6.64
N GLU A 3 7.28 -73.95 -7.06
CA GLU A 3 7.94 -72.68 -6.71
C GLU A 3 7.19 -71.51 -7.38
N ARG A 4 6.82 -70.47 -6.61
CA ARG A 4 6.30 -69.20 -7.16
C ARG A 4 7.33 -68.10 -6.95
N LEU A 5 7.93 -67.64 -8.06
CA LEU A 5 8.75 -66.43 -8.11
C LEU A 5 7.92 -65.21 -7.67
N ARG A 6 8.42 -64.44 -6.71
CA ARG A 6 7.97 -63.08 -6.39
C ARG A 6 8.86 -62.10 -7.15
N GLY A 7 8.33 -61.48 -8.20
CA GLY A 7 8.98 -60.34 -8.86
C GLY A 7 8.84 -59.05 -8.03
N PRO A 8 9.81 -58.12 -8.07
CA PRO A 8 9.71 -56.86 -7.36
C PRO A 8 8.73 -55.90 -8.06
N LEU A 9 7.74 -55.44 -7.31
CA LEU A 9 6.78 -54.42 -7.74
C LEU A 9 7.48 -53.04 -7.71
N PHE A 10 7.80 -52.48 -8.87
CA PHE A 10 8.28 -51.10 -8.99
C PHE A 10 7.10 -50.15 -8.74
N PHE A 11 7.07 -49.50 -7.57
CA PHE A 11 6.18 -48.37 -7.31
C PHE A 11 6.72 -47.14 -8.03
N LEU A 12 6.09 -46.76 -9.15
CA LEU A 12 6.25 -45.41 -9.72
C LEU A 12 5.59 -44.41 -8.75
N ILE A 13 6.41 -43.68 -8.00
CA ILE A 13 5.95 -42.47 -7.30
C ILE A 13 5.77 -41.39 -8.39
N LEU A 14 4.52 -41.18 -8.83
CA LEU A 14 4.18 -39.95 -9.54
C LEU A 14 4.38 -38.80 -8.55
N ALA A 15 5.49 -38.08 -8.70
CA ALA A 15 5.65 -36.76 -8.13
C ALA A 15 4.60 -35.86 -8.78
N GLY A 16 3.43 -35.73 -8.13
CA GLY A 16 2.48 -34.68 -8.45
C GLY A 16 3.21 -33.35 -8.28
N ALA A 17 3.51 -32.69 -9.40
CA ALA A 17 3.89 -31.29 -9.40
C ALA A 17 2.71 -30.54 -8.80
N GLY A 18 2.75 -30.31 -7.49
CA GLY A 18 1.82 -29.40 -6.85
C GLY A 18 1.98 -28.06 -7.56
N LEU A 19 0.95 -27.66 -8.28
CA LEU A 19 0.78 -26.26 -8.67
C LEU A 19 0.85 -25.48 -7.37
N LEU A 20 2.02 -24.90 -7.08
CA LEU A 20 2.16 -23.95 -5.99
C LEU A 20 1.06 -22.91 -6.24
N PRO A 21 0.15 -22.67 -5.28
CA PRO A 21 -0.85 -21.64 -5.45
C PRO A 21 -0.11 -20.36 -5.82
N ALA A 22 -0.51 -19.76 -6.94
CA ALA A 22 0.05 -18.50 -7.39
C ALA A 22 -0.08 -17.46 -6.26
N ASP A 23 0.97 -16.67 -6.05
CA ASP A 23 1.02 -15.75 -4.91
C ASP A 23 -0.05 -14.65 -5.10
N ASP A 24 -0.86 -14.42 -4.07
CA ASP A 24 -1.93 -13.42 -4.06
C ASP A 24 -1.40 -12.08 -3.51
N TRP A 25 -2.06 -10.98 -3.86
CA TRP A 25 -1.78 -9.64 -3.32
C TRP A 25 -3.08 -9.00 -2.79
N PRO A 26 -3.66 -9.56 -1.72
CA PRO A 26 -5.07 -9.33 -1.38
C PRO A 26 -5.33 -7.97 -0.72
N GLN A 27 -4.29 -7.19 -0.42
CA GLN A 27 -4.39 -5.96 0.35
C GLN A 27 -3.21 -5.00 0.08
N TRP A 28 -3.25 -3.82 0.71
CA TRP A 28 -2.20 -2.81 0.67
C TRP A 28 -0.82 -3.41 0.95
N ARG A 29 0.13 -3.22 0.01
CA ARG A 29 1.52 -3.70 0.09
C ARG A 29 1.66 -5.23 0.27
N GLY A 30 0.68 -6.01 -0.18
CA GLY A 30 0.77 -7.46 -0.26
C GLY A 30 0.24 -8.19 0.98
N PRO A 31 0.35 -9.53 1.01
CA PRO A 31 -0.30 -10.36 2.02
C PRO A 31 0.12 -10.01 3.46
N GLU A 32 1.36 -9.57 3.67
CA GLU A 32 1.90 -9.16 4.98
C GLU A 32 2.01 -7.63 5.16
N ARG A 33 1.51 -6.83 4.19
CA ARG A 33 1.60 -5.35 4.16
C ARG A 33 3.02 -4.79 4.23
N ASP A 34 4.02 -5.59 3.87
CA ASP A 34 5.45 -5.30 3.99
C ASP A 34 6.10 -4.86 2.67
N GLY A 35 5.37 -4.94 1.56
CA GLY A 35 5.87 -4.59 0.23
C GLY A 35 6.88 -5.59 -0.30
N VAL A 36 6.75 -6.87 0.05
CA VAL A 36 7.61 -7.96 -0.43
C VAL A 36 6.80 -8.89 -1.33
N TRP A 37 7.28 -9.10 -2.55
CA TRP A 37 6.76 -10.10 -3.47
C TRP A 37 7.58 -11.39 -3.34
N ARG A 38 6.91 -12.49 -2.99
CA ARG A 38 7.54 -13.76 -2.59
C ARG A 38 7.46 -14.84 -3.67
N GLU A 39 6.91 -14.50 -4.83
CA GLU A 39 6.68 -15.45 -5.91
C GLU A 39 7.98 -15.82 -6.62
N THR A 40 8.13 -17.09 -7.00
CA THR A 40 9.32 -17.60 -7.70
C THR A 40 9.14 -17.65 -9.22
N GLY A 41 10.25 -17.79 -9.96
CA GLY A 41 10.20 -17.90 -11.42
C GLY A 41 9.87 -16.57 -12.09
N ILE A 42 10.44 -15.50 -11.55
CA ILE A 42 10.26 -14.12 -11.99
C ILE A 42 11.49 -13.67 -12.77
N VAL A 43 11.30 -12.84 -13.79
CA VAL A 43 12.39 -12.28 -14.59
C VAL A 43 13.47 -11.59 -13.73
N GLU A 44 14.73 -11.81 -14.10
CA GLU A 44 15.91 -11.11 -13.54
C GLU A 44 16.05 -9.69 -14.12
N LYS A 45 15.71 -9.53 -15.40
CA LYS A 45 15.73 -8.26 -16.14
C LYS A 45 14.47 -8.13 -16.97
N LEU A 46 13.95 -6.92 -17.05
CA LEU A 46 12.83 -6.58 -17.90
C LEU A 46 13.25 -6.62 -19.38
N PRO A 47 12.40 -7.18 -20.27
CA PRO A 47 12.59 -6.99 -21.70
C PRO A 47 12.35 -5.53 -22.09
N ARG A 48 12.92 -5.09 -23.22
CA ARG A 48 12.66 -3.73 -23.76
C ARG A 48 11.17 -3.45 -23.98
N LYS A 49 10.42 -4.48 -24.39
CA LYS A 49 8.96 -4.43 -24.57
C LYS A 49 8.32 -5.45 -23.64
N LEU A 50 7.48 -4.96 -22.74
CA LEU A 50 6.74 -5.79 -21.81
C LEU A 50 5.62 -6.55 -22.52
N THR A 51 5.33 -7.77 -22.04
CA THR A 51 4.22 -8.59 -22.52
C THR A 51 2.97 -8.26 -21.71
N TYR A 52 2.07 -7.49 -22.32
CA TYR A 52 0.75 -7.20 -21.76
C TYR A 52 -0.16 -8.40 -22.01
N LEU A 53 -0.70 -8.99 -20.94
CA LEU A 53 -1.71 -10.03 -21.05
C LEU A 53 -3.07 -9.42 -21.41
N TRP A 54 -3.38 -8.27 -20.80
CA TRP A 54 -4.58 -7.51 -21.10
C TRP A 54 -4.47 -6.05 -20.62
N ARG A 55 -5.38 -5.23 -21.12
CA ARG A 55 -5.62 -3.84 -20.70
C ARG A 55 -7.12 -3.61 -20.65
N THR A 56 -7.61 -3.02 -19.57
CA THR A 56 -9.05 -2.79 -19.36
C THR A 56 -9.34 -1.34 -18.97
N PRO A 57 -10.30 -0.65 -19.64
CA PRO A 57 -10.66 0.72 -19.30
C PRO A 57 -11.22 0.86 -17.88
N VAL A 58 -10.78 1.90 -17.16
CA VAL A 58 -11.26 2.29 -15.83
C VAL A 58 -11.33 3.81 -15.70
N GLY A 59 -11.97 4.31 -14.65
CA GLY A 59 -12.10 5.74 -14.33
C GLY A 59 -10.91 6.27 -13.53
N MET A 60 -10.97 7.50 -13.04
CA MET A 60 -9.85 8.13 -12.33
C MET A 60 -9.65 7.58 -10.92
N GLY A 61 -8.44 7.68 -10.34
CA GLY A 61 -8.21 7.33 -8.93
C GLY A 61 -6.75 7.12 -8.54
N TYR A 62 -6.52 6.82 -7.27
CA TYR A 62 -5.21 6.56 -6.69
C TYR A 62 -5.10 5.15 -6.08
N ALA A 63 -6.23 4.50 -5.80
CA ALA A 63 -6.31 3.16 -5.26
C ALA A 63 -5.44 2.19 -6.06
N GLY A 64 -4.59 1.43 -5.36
CA GLY A 64 -3.91 0.28 -5.93
C GLY A 64 -4.90 -0.87 -6.13
N PRO A 65 -4.63 -1.80 -7.06
CA PRO A 65 -5.40 -3.02 -7.16
C PRO A 65 -5.09 -3.98 -6.00
N ALA A 66 -6.05 -4.84 -5.68
CA ALA A 66 -5.83 -6.05 -4.88
C ALA A 66 -6.10 -7.27 -5.76
N VAL A 67 -5.28 -8.32 -5.62
CA VAL A 67 -5.39 -9.55 -6.42
C VAL A 67 -5.58 -10.71 -5.46
N ALA A 68 -6.68 -11.46 -5.61
CA ALA A 68 -6.97 -12.59 -4.73
C ALA A 68 -7.86 -13.62 -5.43
N GLY A 69 -7.47 -14.90 -5.37
CA GLY A 69 -8.28 -16.01 -5.87
C GLY A 69 -8.67 -15.87 -7.35
N GLY A 70 -7.71 -15.52 -8.21
CA GLY A 70 -7.92 -15.35 -9.66
C GLY A 70 -8.73 -14.09 -10.04
N ARG A 71 -8.87 -13.13 -9.12
CA ARG A 71 -9.64 -11.89 -9.35
C ARG A 71 -8.83 -10.65 -9.01
N VAL A 72 -9.09 -9.56 -9.73
CA VAL A 72 -8.50 -8.23 -9.49
C VAL A 72 -9.59 -7.27 -9.02
N TYR A 73 -9.41 -6.66 -7.85
CA TYR A 73 -10.31 -5.69 -7.27
C TYR A 73 -9.70 -4.30 -7.34
N LEU A 74 -10.45 -3.32 -7.84
CA LEU A 74 -10.00 -1.95 -7.99
C LEU A 74 -11.10 -0.97 -7.63
N MET A 75 -10.74 0.19 -7.06
CA MET A 75 -11.66 1.31 -6.89
C MET A 75 -11.32 2.43 -7.87
N ASP A 76 -12.34 3.07 -8.44
CA ASP A 76 -12.19 4.25 -9.28
C ASP A 76 -13.33 5.26 -9.12
N ARG A 77 -13.23 6.36 -9.86
CA ARG A 77 -14.21 7.43 -9.91
C ARG A 77 -14.60 7.80 -11.34
N VAL A 78 -15.89 8.04 -11.53
CA VAL A 78 -16.47 8.65 -12.73
C VAL A 78 -17.14 9.96 -12.35
N LEU A 79 -16.92 11.03 -13.13
CA LEU A 79 -17.54 12.33 -12.91
C LEU A 79 -19.03 12.31 -13.25
N GLY A 80 -19.80 13.17 -12.58
CA GLY A 80 -21.18 13.43 -12.97
C GLY A 80 -21.27 14.10 -14.34
N ALA A 81 -22.44 14.02 -14.98
CA ALA A 81 -22.68 14.71 -16.24
C ALA A 81 -22.41 16.22 -16.10
N GLY A 82 -21.60 16.78 -17.01
CA GLY A 82 -21.20 18.19 -16.99
C GLY A 82 -20.24 18.61 -15.87
N ALA A 83 -19.82 17.67 -15.00
CA ALA A 83 -18.86 17.97 -13.94
C ALA A 83 -17.43 17.93 -14.46
N ALA A 84 -16.59 18.82 -13.95
CA ALA A 84 -15.16 18.84 -14.16
C ALA A 84 -14.42 19.00 -12.83
N ASN A 85 -13.26 18.37 -12.72
CA ASN A 85 -12.35 18.66 -11.60
C ASN A 85 -11.77 20.07 -11.77
N PRO A 86 -11.51 20.80 -10.66
CA PRO A 86 -10.90 22.12 -10.73
C PRO A 86 -9.46 22.06 -11.26
N ASP A 87 -9.04 23.08 -12.00
CA ASP A 87 -7.66 23.20 -12.50
C ASP A 87 -6.63 23.24 -11.37
N ASN A 88 -6.95 23.96 -10.29
CA ASN A 88 -6.18 23.93 -9.07
C ASN A 88 -6.61 22.71 -8.22
N PRO A 89 -5.77 21.67 -8.05
CA PRO A 89 -6.14 20.48 -7.30
C PRO A 89 -6.39 20.76 -5.82
N PHE A 90 -5.92 21.88 -5.27
CA PHE A 90 -6.18 22.27 -3.88
C PHE A 90 -7.56 22.89 -3.66
N ASN A 91 -8.29 23.19 -4.73
CA ASN A 91 -9.66 23.70 -4.62
C ASN A 91 -10.62 22.58 -4.22
N LYS A 92 -11.25 22.72 -3.05
CA LYS A 92 -12.19 21.75 -2.48
C LYS A 92 -13.65 21.98 -2.91
N LYS A 93 -13.90 22.73 -4.00
CA LYS A 93 -15.24 22.93 -4.56
C LYS A 93 -15.90 21.57 -4.79
N ARG A 94 -17.20 21.51 -4.48
CA ARG A 94 -17.99 20.30 -4.65
C ARG A 94 -18.01 19.86 -6.12
N VAL A 95 -17.53 18.65 -6.40
CA VAL A 95 -17.57 18.02 -7.73
C VAL A 95 -18.45 16.77 -7.66
N SER A 96 -19.48 16.70 -8.49
CA SER A 96 -20.36 15.54 -8.53
C SER A 96 -19.72 14.34 -9.22
N GLY A 97 -20.07 13.14 -8.79
CA GLY A 97 -19.55 11.92 -9.36
C GLY A 97 -20.01 10.67 -8.64
N ARG A 98 -19.41 9.55 -9.04
CA ARG A 98 -19.65 8.22 -8.50
C ARG A 98 -18.32 7.55 -8.25
N GLU A 99 -18.19 6.91 -7.10
CA GLU A 99 -17.14 5.91 -6.91
C GLU A 99 -17.65 4.55 -7.36
N ARG A 100 -16.73 3.69 -7.79
CA ARG A 100 -17.03 2.32 -8.23
C ARG A 100 -16.02 1.37 -7.61
N ILE A 101 -16.49 0.17 -7.29
CA ILE A 101 -15.69 -0.99 -6.92
C ILE A 101 -15.85 -1.98 -8.06
N LEU A 102 -14.74 -2.34 -8.67
CA LEU A 102 -14.67 -3.17 -9.87
C LEU A 102 -13.99 -4.48 -9.53
N CYS A 103 -14.50 -5.57 -10.09
CA CYS A 103 -13.84 -6.87 -10.05
C CYS A 103 -13.64 -7.39 -11.46
N PHE A 104 -12.41 -7.77 -11.76
CA PHE A 104 -12.01 -8.35 -13.03
C PHE A 104 -11.53 -9.78 -12.83
N ASP A 105 -11.70 -10.59 -13.86
CA ASP A 105 -11.00 -11.84 -14.02
C ASP A 105 -9.50 -11.57 -14.20
N ALA A 106 -8.63 -12.22 -13.42
CA ALA A 106 -7.21 -11.90 -13.42
C ALA A 106 -6.49 -12.33 -14.71
N ASP A 107 -6.98 -13.37 -15.38
CA ASP A 107 -6.35 -13.92 -16.58
C ASP A 107 -6.73 -13.14 -17.84
N SER A 108 -7.99 -12.73 -17.95
CA SER A 108 -8.52 -12.07 -19.16
C SER A 108 -8.73 -10.57 -19.04
N GLY A 109 -8.75 -10.02 -17.81
CA GLY A 109 -9.07 -8.62 -17.55
C GLY A 109 -10.56 -8.29 -17.76
N LYS A 110 -11.41 -9.29 -18.00
CA LYS A 110 -12.85 -9.12 -18.18
C LYS A 110 -13.50 -8.64 -16.89
N LEU A 111 -14.31 -7.58 -16.97
CA LEU A 111 -15.13 -7.13 -15.84
C LEU A 111 -16.15 -8.21 -15.47
N LEU A 112 -16.04 -8.74 -14.25
CA LEU A 112 -16.94 -9.74 -13.69
C LEU A 112 -18.15 -9.08 -13.03
N TRP A 113 -17.90 -8.06 -12.20
CA TRP A 113 -18.96 -7.29 -11.56
C TRP A 113 -18.48 -5.88 -11.23
N LYS A 114 -19.46 -5.00 -10.98
CA LYS A 114 -19.24 -3.61 -10.59
C LYS A 114 -20.29 -3.17 -9.58
N HIS A 115 -19.84 -2.63 -8.46
CA HIS A 115 -20.68 -1.86 -7.54
C HIS A 115 -20.41 -0.36 -7.73
N SER A 116 -21.45 0.48 -7.71
CA SER A 116 -21.28 1.93 -7.88
C SER A 116 -22.27 2.73 -7.04
N TYR A 117 -21.78 3.75 -6.34
CA TYR A 117 -22.55 4.64 -5.48
C TYR A 117 -22.24 6.10 -5.79
N ALA A 118 -23.18 6.99 -5.47
CA ALA A 118 -22.97 8.42 -5.61
C ALA A 118 -21.94 8.90 -4.58
N SER A 119 -20.97 9.70 -5.01
CA SER A 119 -19.96 10.27 -4.12
C SER A 119 -19.54 11.64 -4.65
N ASN A 120 -20.01 12.69 -3.97
CA ASN A 120 -19.69 14.06 -4.30
C ASN A 120 -18.45 14.47 -3.52
N TYR A 121 -17.40 14.89 -4.23
CA TYR A 121 -16.13 15.21 -3.60
C TYR A 121 -16.06 16.66 -3.19
N ALA A 122 -15.54 16.91 -1.99
CA ALA A 122 -15.19 18.23 -1.45
C ALA A 122 -13.79 18.18 -0.81
N ILE A 123 -12.84 17.55 -1.51
CA ILE A 123 -11.48 17.28 -1.07
C ILE A 123 -10.46 17.76 -2.10
N SER A 124 -9.22 17.95 -1.65
CA SER A 124 -8.08 18.23 -2.51
C SER A 124 -7.74 17.01 -3.37
N TYR A 125 -7.23 17.27 -4.57
CA TYR A 125 -6.93 16.25 -5.59
C TYR A 125 -8.14 15.34 -5.89
N PRO A 126 -9.28 15.86 -6.39
CA PRO A 126 -10.53 15.12 -6.46
C PRO A 126 -10.58 14.06 -7.58
N TYR A 127 -9.52 13.28 -7.79
CA TYR A 127 -9.41 12.34 -8.90
C TYR A 127 -9.84 10.91 -8.56
N GLY A 128 -10.19 10.57 -7.32
CA GLY A 128 -10.83 9.29 -7.03
C GLY A 128 -10.39 8.65 -5.71
N PRO A 129 -10.86 7.42 -5.44
CA PRO A 129 -10.53 6.68 -4.22
C PRO A 129 -9.02 6.42 -4.12
N ARG A 130 -8.52 6.33 -2.88
CA ARG A 130 -7.08 6.24 -2.55
C ARG A 130 -6.68 4.98 -1.80
N THR A 131 -7.65 4.25 -1.26
CA THR A 131 -7.42 3.04 -0.49
C THR A 131 -7.36 1.83 -1.43
N THR A 132 -6.46 0.89 -1.13
CA THR A 132 -6.45 -0.42 -1.80
C THR A 132 -7.51 -1.29 -1.16
N PRO A 133 -8.41 -1.95 -1.93
CA PRO A 133 -9.34 -2.92 -1.39
C PRO A 133 -8.62 -4.00 -0.57
N THR A 134 -9.28 -4.51 0.47
CA THR A 134 -8.77 -5.67 1.22
C THR A 134 -9.69 -6.85 0.98
N VAL A 135 -9.14 -7.97 0.53
CA VAL A 135 -9.90 -9.19 0.24
C VAL A 135 -9.61 -10.23 1.32
N SER A 136 -10.64 -10.77 1.94
CA SER A 136 -10.49 -11.82 2.95
C SER A 136 -11.78 -12.61 3.15
N GLY A 137 -11.69 -13.95 3.19
CA GLY A 137 -12.79 -14.84 3.53
C GLY A 137 -14.03 -14.67 2.66
N GLY A 138 -13.84 -14.58 1.34
CA GLY A 138 -14.92 -14.41 0.36
C GLY A 138 -15.55 -13.00 0.35
N LYS A 139 -14.92 -12.01 0.99
CA LYS A 139 -15.41 -10.63 1.07
C LYS A 139 -14.34 -9.64 0.61
N VAL A 140 -14.80 -8.49 0.13
CA VAL A 140 -13.96 -7.34 -0.19
C VAL A 140 -14.38 -6.15 0.66
N TYR A 141 -13.40 -5.52 1.31
CA TYR A 141 -13.57 -4.34 2.16
C TYR A 141 -12.97 -3.13 1.47
N CYS A 142 -13.77 -2.07 1.32
CA CYS A 142 -13.42 -0.87 0.58
C CYS A 142 -13.72 0.37 1.43
N LEU A 143 -12.84 1.37 1.37
CA LEU A 143 -13.05 2.66 2.01
C LEU A 143 -12.95 3.78 0.96
N GLY A 144 -14.09 4.36 0.60
CA GLY A 144 -14.20 5.46 -0.35
C GLY A 144 -13.52 6.73 0.14
N ALA A 145 -13.15 7.63 -0.78
CA ALA A 145 -12.43 8.87 -0.42
C ALA A 145 -13.22 9.79 0.52
N MET A 146 -14.55 9.64 0.54
CA MET A 146 -15.50 10.43 1.33
C MET A 146 -16.02 9.69 2.57
N GLY A 147 -15.41 8.56 2.95
CA GLY A 147 -15.75 7.83 4.18
C GLY A 147 -16.78 6.70 4.00
N ASP A 148 -17.12 6.32 2.78
CA ASP A 148 -17.98 5.17 2.49
C ASP A 148 -17.22 3.86 2.78
N LEU A 149 -17.46 3.24 3.93
CA LEU A 149 -16.91 1.94 4.29
C LEU A 149 -17.89 0.84 3.88
N LEU A 150 -17.45 -0.03 2.98
CA LEU A 150 -18.28 -1.05 2.37
C LEU A 150 -17.66 -2.43 2.55
N CYS A 151 -18.49 -3.41 2.91
CA CYS A 151 -18.18 -4.81 2.78
C CYS A 151 -19.07 -5.42 1.70
N LEU A 152 -18.46 -6.08 0.73
CA LEU A 152 -19.15 -6.72 -0.37
C LEU A 152 -18.79 -8.19 -0.44
N ASP A 153 -19.73 -9.00 -0.91
CA ASP A 153 -19.46 -10.35 -1.38
C ASP A 153 -18.46 -10.29 -2.53
N ALA A 154 -17.35 -11.03 -2.41
CA ALA A 154 -16.30 -11.04 -3.43
C ALA A 154 -16.76 -11.71 -4.73
N GLY A 155 -17.73 -12.63 -4.63
CA GLY A 155 -18.31 -13.40 -5.72
C GLY A 155 -19.06 -12.55 -6.75
N GLY A 156 -20.01 -11.73 -6.29
CA GLY A 156 -20.92 -10.96 -7.12
C GLY A 156 -21.00 -9.46 -6.82
N GLY A 157 -20.23 -8.95 -5.85
CA GLY A 157 -20.21 -7.52 -5.53
C GLY A 157 -21.47 -7.01 -4.83
N LYS A 158 -22.24 -7.90 -4.19
CA LYS A 158 -23.39 -7.52 -3.36
C LYS A 158 -22.88 -6.88 -2.06
N VAL A 159 -23.39 -5.69 -1.72
CA VAL A 159 -23.10 -5.08 -0.41
C VAL A 159 -23.73 -5.94 0.70
N LEU A 160 -22.88 -6.38 1.63
CA LEU A 160 -23.29 -7.16 2.80
C LEU A 160 -23.61 -6.26 3.98
N TRP A 161 -22.79 -5.22 4.19
CA TRP A 161 -23.03 -4.15 5.13
C TRP A 161 -22.26 -2.89 4.71
N SER A 162 -22.67 -1.73 5.22
CA SER A 162 -22.02 -0.45 4.97
C SER A 162 -22.03 0.47 6.19
N LYS A 163 -21.07 1.39 6.22
CA LYS A 163 -20.98 2.53 7.16
C LYS A 163 -20.56 3.78 6.39
N GLN A 164 -20.85 4.94 6.94
CA GLN A 164 -20.41 6.23 6.42
C GLN A 164 -19.67 6.97 7.54
N CYS A 165 -18.34 6.99 7.51
CA CYS A 165 -17.50 7.44 8.62
C CYS A 165 -17.86 8.84 9.12
N VAL A 166 -18.07 9.80 8.20
CA VAL A 166 -18.43 11.19 8.54
C VAL A 166 -19.73 11.24 9.32
N ARG A 167 -20.77 10.55 8.83
CA ARG A 167 -22.11 10.57 9.42
C ARG A 167 -22.21 9.73 10.69
N ASP A 168 -21.67 8.51 10.65
CA ASP A 168 -21.90 7.50 11.68
C ASP A 168 -20.97 7.68 12.90
N PHE A 169 -19.87 8.44 12.76
CA PHE A 169 -18.85 8.65 13.79
C PHE A 169 -18.49 10.12 14.04
N ASP A 170 -19.25 11.08 13.50
CA ASP A 170 -18.95 12.51 13.61
C ASP A 170 -17.49 12.83 13.18
N ALA A 171 -17.07 12.21 12.08
CA ALA A 171 -15.71 12.37 11.56
C ALA A 171 -15.61 13.56 10.61
N GLU A 172 -14.44 14.21 10.60
CA GLU A 172 -14.14 15.30 9.69
C GLU A 172 -13.39 14.79 8.46
N LEU A 173 -13.68 15.38 7.29
CA LEU A 173 -12.99 15.01 6.06
C LEU A 173 -11.60 15.63 6.01
N ASN A 174 -10.60 14.75 6.02
CA ASN A 174 -9.21 15.11 5.78
C ASN A 174 -9.02 15.82 4.44
N THR A 175 -7.98 16.67 4.34
CA THR A 175 -7.73 17.51 3.15
C THR A 175 -7.67 16.71 1.85
N TRP A 176 -7.13 15.49 1.89
CA TRP A 176 -7.04 14.58 0.73
C TRP A 176 -8.04 13.40 0.82
N GLY A 177 -9.02 13.45 1.71
CA GLY A 177 -9.96 12.36 1.97
C GLY A 177 -9.31 11.14 2.62
N TYR A 178 -10.10 10.06 2.74
CA TYR A 178 -9.63 8.80 3.31
C TYR A 178 -8.61 8.11 2.39
N SER A 179 -7.43 7.81 2.92
CA SER A 179 -6.31 7.21 2.18
C SER A 179 -5.68 6.00 2.87
N SER A 180 -6.10 5.69 4.10
CA SER A 180 -5.63 4.53 4.85
C SER A 180 -6.42 3.28 4.44
N SER A 181 -5.74 2.27 3.91
CA SER A 181 -6.40 1.03 3.49
C SER A 181 -6.81 0.20 4.70
N PRO A 182 -8.05 -0.34 4.75
CA PRO A 182 -8.51 -1.19 5.85
C PRO A 182 -7.54 -2.36 6.13
N LEU A 183 -7.54 -2.83 7.38
CA LEU A 183 -6.74 -3.99 7.80
C LEU A 183 -7.69 -5.08 8.32
N VAL A 184 -7.58 -6.29 7.77
CA VAL A 184 -8.28 -7.45 8.33
C VAL A 184 -7.35 -8.20 9.29
N ASP A 185 -7.84 -8.48 10.50
CA ASP A 185 -7.16 -9.27 11.51
C ASP A 185 -8.13 -10.26 12.18
N GLY A 186 -8.09 -11.53 11.76
CA GLY A 186 -9.04 -12.53 12.21
C GLY A 186 -10.48 -12.13 11.89
N LYS A 187 -11.29 -11.87 12.93
CA LYS A 187 -12.68 -11.37 12.80
C LYS A 187 -12.80 -9.85 12.69
N LYS A 188 -11.69 -9.11 12.79
CA LYS A 188 -11.70 -7.64 12.87
C LYS A 188 -11.39 -7.01 11.53
N LEU A 189 -12.12 -5.95 11.20
CA LEU A 189 -11.77 -4.98 10.18
C LEU A 189 -11.41 -3.67 10.89
N ILE A 190 -10.13 -3.31 10.86
CA ILE A 190 -9.57 -2.14 11.53
C ILE A 190 -9.45 -1.00 10.53
N VAL A 191 -10.04 0.16 10.86
CA VAL A 191 -10.17 1.31 9.96
C VAL A 191 -9.83 2.60 10.70
N LEU A 192 -9.04 3.47 10.07
CA LEU A 192 -8.87 4.85 10.48
C LEU A 192 -10.12 5.65 10.09
N VAL A 193 -10.92 6.00 11.10
CA VAL A 193 -12.21 6.67 10.94
C VAL A 193 -12.09 8.19 11.13
N GLY A 194 -11.25 8.65 12.07
CA GLY A 194 -11.12 10.07 12.40
C GLY A 194 -12.36 10.66 13.10
N GLY A 195 -13.13 9.82 13.79
CA GLY A 195 -14.39 10.19 14.42
C GLY A 195 -14.28 10.51 15.91
N LYS A 196 -15.42 10.92 16.49
CA LYS A 196 -15.58 11.30 17.90
C LYS A 196 -16.73 10.50 18.56
N PRO A 197 -16.73 10.39 19.90
CA PRO A 197 -15.56 10.45 20.77
C PRO A 197 -14.70 9.17 20.62
N GLY A 198 -13.38 9.28 20.83
CA GLY A 198 -12.46 8.15 20.85
C GLY A 198 -12.44 7.25 19.60
N ALA A 199 -12.87 7.76 18.44
CA ALA A 199 -13.05 6.98 17.22
C ALA A 199 -12.06 7.37 16.11
N CYS A 200 -10.84 7.77 16.48
CA CYS A 200 -9.76 7.93 15.52
C CYS A 200 -9.56 6.64 14.71
N ILE A 201 -9.52 5.50 15.41
CA ILE A 201 -9.45 4.16 14.85
C ILE A 201 -10.53 3.28 15.45
N VAL A 202 -11.16 2.46 14.60
CA VAL A 202 -12.26 1.58 14.98
C VAL A 202 -12.01 0.18 14.43
N ALA A 203 -12.22 -0.84 15.25
CA ALA A 203 -12.35 -2.21 14.80
C ALA A 203 -13.81 -2.59 14.70
N PHE A 204 -14.18 -3.10 13.53
CA PHE A 204 -15.49 -3.68 13.25
C PHE A 204 -15.39 -5.20 13.21
N ASP A 205 -16.47 -5.89 13.56
CA ASP A 205 -16.68 -7.26 13.12
C ASP A 205 -16.73 -7.25 11.60
N LYS A 206 -15.81 -7.97 10.96
CA LYS A 206 -15.66 -7.93 9.51
C LYS A 206 -16.90 -8.49 8.79
N ASP A 207 -17.66 -9.38 9.42
CA ASP A 207 -18.79 -10.05 8.78
C ASP A 207 -20.10 -9.27 8.96
N SER A 208 -20.27 -8.55 10.07
CA SER A 208 -21.51 -7.81 10.38
C SER A 208 -21.38 -6.28 10.34
N GLY A 209 -20.16 -5.73 10.34
CA GLY A 209 -19.92 -4.29 10.45
C GLY A 209 -20.26 -3.69 11.82
N LYS A 210 -20.46 -4.53 12.84
CA LYS A 210 -20.71 -4.10 14.22
C LYS A 210 -19.38 -3.61 14.81
N GLU A 211 -19.40 -2.48 15.49
CA GLU A 211 -18.22 -2.03 16.23
C GLU A 211 -17.85 -3.01 17.35
N LEU A 212 -16.57 -3.33 17.45
CA LEU A 212 -15.99 -4.18 18.50
C LEU A 212 -15.25 -3.33 19.53
N TRP A 213 -14.44 -2.39 19.06
CA TRP A 213 -13.76 -1.40 19.87
C TRP A 213 -13.41 -0.16 19.04
N ARG A 214 -13.21 0.96 19.71
CA ARG A 214 -12.65 2.19 19.16
C ARG A 214 -11.52 2.71 20.06
N ALA A 215 -10.57 3.45 19.51
CA ALA A 215 -9.45 3.99 20.27
C ALA A 215 -8.94 5.32 19.71
N LEU A 216 -8.23 6.04 20.59
CA LEU A 216 -7.57 7.34 20.38
C LEU A 216 -8.55 8.49 20.11
N GLU A 217 -8.22 9.67 20.65
CA GLU A 217 -9.04 10.89 20.55
C GLU A 217 -8.71 11.76 19.32
N ASP A 218 -7.68 11.41 18.55
CA ASP A 218 -7.24 12.21 17.40
C ASP A 218 -8.32 12.22 16.30
N THR A 219 -8.82 13.39 15.96
CA THR A 219 -9.88 13.57 14.95
C THR A 219 -9.32 13.64 13.53
N ASP A 220 -8.05 14.02 13.39
CA ASP A 220 -7.27 13.79 12.18
C ASP A 220 -6.49 12.48 12.36
N PRO A 221 -6.89 11.38 11.71
CA PRO A 221 -6.21 10.10 11.88
C PRO A 221 -4.94 10.00 11.03
N GLY A 222 -4.64 10.98 10.18
CA GLY A 222 -3.57 10.91 9.20
C GLY A 222 -3.94 10.04 7.99
N TYR A 223 -2.92 9.53 7.29
CA TYR A 223 -3.10 8.80 6.02
C TYR A 223 -2.46 7.40 6.02
N ALA A 224 -1.61 7.11 7.00
CA ALA A 224 -0.82 5.91 7.07
C ALA A 224 -1.70 4.70 7.36
N SER A 225 -1.58 3.68 6.51
CA SER A 225 -2.36 2.46 6.68
C SER A 225 -1.91 1.70 7.95
N PRO A 226 -2.83 1.17 8.77
CA PRO A 226 -2.48 0.42 9.98
C PRO A 226 -1.70 -0.85 9.64
N VAL A 227 -0.79 -1.23 10.55
CA VAL A 227 0.04 -2.44 10.47
C VAL A 227 0.13 -3.09 11.84
N ILE A 228 0.27 -4.42 11.87
CA ILE A 228 0.48 -5.19 13.10
C ILE A 228 1.85 -5.84 13.03
N PHE A 229 2.65 -5.67 14.09
CA PHE A 229 3.94 -6.33 14.25
C PHE A 229 3.96 -7.19 15.51
N ASN A 230 4.74 -8.28 15.48
CA ASN A 230 5.06 -9.07 16.67
C ASN A 230 6.33 -8.49 17.32
N ALA A 231 6.20 -7.96 18.53
CA ALA A 231 7.32 -7.44 19.31
C ALA A 231 6.97 -7.42 20.80
N GLY A 232 7.97 -7.57 21.67
CA GLY A 232 7.73 -7.49 23.11
C GLY A 232 6.81 -8.60 23.63
N GLY A 233 6.90 -9.80 23.05
CA GLY A 233 6.05 -10.95 23.40
C GLY A 233 4.58 -10.83 23.01
N THR A 234 4.17 -9.83 22.23
CA THR A 234 2.77 -9.62 21.85
C THR A 234 2.60 -9.03 20.44
N ARG A 235 1.36 -9.03 19.97
CA ARG A 235 0.92 -8.37 18.74
C ARG A 235 0.65 -6.89 19.04
N GLN A 236 1.25 -6.00 18.25
CA GLN A 236 1.18 -4.56 18.42
C GLN A 236 0.63 -3.91 17.15
N LEU A 237 -0.55 -3.31 17.24
CA LEU A 237 -1.16 -2.50 16.18
C LEU A 237 -0.56 -1.10 16.19
N ILE A 238 0.22 -0.76 15.16
CA ILE A 238 0.93 0.51 15.07
C ILE A 238 0.11 1.52 14.26
N ILE A 239 -0.25 2.62 14.92
CA ILE A 239 -1.04 3.72 14.37
C ILE A 239 -0.22 5.01 14.40
N TRP A 240 -0.17 5.72 13.28
CA TRP A 240 0.56 6.98 13.18
C TRP A 240 -0.36 8.15 12.81
N THR A 241 -0.79 8.89 13.83
CA THR A 241 -1.58 10.10 13.67
C THR A 241 -0.65 11.31 13.48
N PRO A 242 -1.19 12.47 13.05
CA PRO A 242 -0.44 13.72 12.93
C PRO A 242 0.25 14.20 14.21
N THR A 243 -0.14 13.69 15.38
CA THR A 243 0.40 14.13 16.68
C THR A 243 1.36 13.11 17.28
N LYS A 244 1.19 11.81 16.99
CA LYS A 244 1.92 10.73 17.67
C LYS A 244 1.93 9.42 16.90
N LEU A 245 2.92 8.61 17.22
CA LEU A 245 2.95 7.18 16.94
C LEU A 245 2.44 6.42 18.17
N ALA A 246 1.47 5.54 18.00
CA ALA A 246 0.87 4.75 19.08
C ALA A 246 0.94 3.25 18.74
N SER A 247 1.09 2.44 19.78
CA SER A 247 0.93 0.99 19.71
C SER A 247 -0.27 0.58 20.54
N LEU A 248 -1.17 -0.18 19.94
CA LEU A 248 -2.40 -0.65 20.55
C LEU A 248 -2.44 -2.17 20.60
N ASN A 249 -3.17 -2.72 21.56
CA ASN A 249 -3.60 -4.11 21.52
C ASN A 249 -4.64 -4.29 20.40
N PRO A 250 -4.36 -5.12 19.36
CA PRO A 250 -5.32 -5.32 18.25
C PRO A 250 -6.63 -5.99 18.70
N GLU A 251 -6.65 -6.67 19.85
CA GLU A 251 -7.84 -7.32 20.38
C GLU A 251 -8.80 -6.33 21.05
N THR A 252 -8.27 -5.31 21.74
CA THR A 252 -9.06 -4.45 22.64
C THR A 252 -8.99 -2.96 22.33
N GLY A 253 -8.08 -2.52 21.45
CA GLY A 253 -7.81 -1.11 21.20
C GLY A 253 -7.03 -0.40 22.33
N LYS A 254 -6.73 -1.09 23.44
CA LYS A 254 -5.99 -0.50 24.57
C LYS A 254 -4.58 -0.12 24.14
N GLU A 255 -4.18 1.11 24.46
CA GLU A 255 -2.82 1.57 24.19
C GLU A 255 -1.78 0.85 25.06
N TYR A 256 -0.70 0.39 24.42
CA TYR A 256 0.50 -0.09 25.08
C TYR A 256 1.50 1.03 25.33
N TRP A 257 1.78 1.84 24.31
CA TRP A 257 2.66 2.99 24.39
C TRP A 257 2.34 4.02 23.32
N ARG A 258 2.81 5.25 23.52
CA ARG A 258 2.81 6.34 22.54
C ARG A 258 4.13 7.10 22.53
N GLN A 259 4.46 7.66 21.38
CA GLN A 259 5.57 8.59 21.16
C GLN A 259 5.05 9.81 20.42
N GLU A 260 5.17 10.99 21.02
CA GLU A 260 4.81 12.23 20.34
C GLU A 260 5.69 12.47 19.13
N PHE A 261 5.05 12.80 18.02
CA PHE A 261 5.69 13.21 16.78
C PHE A 261 4.72 14.04 15.96
N LYS A 262 4.60 15.33 16.31
CA LYS A 262 3.79 16.27 15.56
C LYS A 262 4.35 16.49 14.16
N VAL A 263 3.52 16.30 13.13
CA VAL A 263 3.90 16.53 11.73
C VAL A 263 3.09 17.66 11.09
N ASN A 264 3.72 18.37 10.16
CA ASN A 264 3.12 19.48 9.45
C ASN A 264 2.07 19.00 8.45
N PHE A 265 0.94 19.71 8.40
CA PHE A 265 -0.20 19.46 7.49
C PHE A 265 -0.81 18.05 7.60
N GLY A 266 -0.56 17.33 8.70
CA GLY A 266 -1.09 15.98 8.92
C GLY A 266 -0.50 14.91 8.01
N LEU A 267 0.64 15.15 7.37
CA LEU A 267 1.20 14.28 6.32
C LEU A 267 1.93 13.04 6.88
N THR A 268 1.20 12.20 7.62
CA THR A 268 1.59 10.81 7.96
C THR A 268 1.14 9.88 6.84
N ILE A 269 1.83 9.91 5.69
CA ILE A 269 1.42 9.13 4.51
C ILE A 269 2.13 7.77 4.41
N PRO A 270 3.47 7.68 4.52
CA PRO A 270 4.16 6.39 4.46
C PRO A 270 3.70 5.45 5.55
N THR A 271 3.53 4.17 5.21
CA THR A 271 3.17 3.14 6.19
C THR A 271 4.35 2.89 7.13
N PRO A 272 4.16 2.76 8.46
CA PRO A 272 5.23 2.38 9.37
C PRO A 272 5.88 1.06 8.95
N ILE A 273 7.21 0.95 9.03
CA ILE A 273 7.94 -0.27 8.70
C ILE A 273 8.75 -0.77 9.89
N TYR A 274 8.86 -2.08 10.03
CA TYR A 274 9.55 -2.73 11.14
C TYR A 274 10.55 -3.77 10.64
N ASP A 275 11.76 -3.74 11.18
CA ASP A 275 12.72 -4.84 11.04
C ASP A 275 12.75 -5.65 12.35
N PRO A 276 12.25 -6.91 12.37
CA PRO A 276 12.26 -7.74 13.56
C PRO A 276 13.67 -8.14 14.02
N LYS A 277 14.67 -8.16 13.13
CA LYS A 277 16.05 -8.54 13.49
C LYS A 277 16.70 -7.48 14.36
N THR A 278 16.59 -6.22 13.96
CA THR A 278 17.14 -5.08 14.71
C THR A 278 16.14 -4.47 15.70
N ARG A 279 14.87 -4.87 15.63
CA ARG A 279 13.72 -4.34 16.38
C ARG A 279 13.49 -2.85 16.14
N ARG A 280 13.81 -2.38 14.94
CA ARG A 280 13.71 -0.97 14.54
C ARG A 280 12.39 -0.71 13.83
N LEU A 281 11.61 0.24 14.33
CA LEU A 281 10.36 0.72 13.74
C LEU A 281 10.58 2.14 13.22
N LEU A 282 10.42 2.34 11.91
CA LEU A 282 10.62 3.62 11.23
C LEU A 282 9.28 4.20 10.76
N VAL A 283 9.14 5.51 10.93
CA VAL A 283 8.18 6.35 10.21
C VAL A 283 8.90 7.52 9.54
N SER A 284 8.37 8.03 8.42
CA SER A 284 8.93 9.18 7.68
C SER A 284 7.82 10.06 7.13
N SER A 285 7.96 11.38 7.28
CA SER A 285 7.00 12.39 6.81
C SER A 285 7.69 13.39 5.87
N PHE A 286 6.91 14.00 4.99
CA PHE A 286 7.38 14.90 3.93
C PHE A 286 8.12 16.14 4.45
N TYR A 287 7.68 16.70 5.57
CA TYR A 287 8.29 17.88 6.19
C TYR A 287 9.18 17.52 7.37
N ASN A 288 8.68 16.69 8.29
CA ASN A 288 9.31 16.48 9.60
C ASN A 288 10.37 15.36 9.61
N GLY A 289 10.73 14.85 8.43
CA GLY A 289 11.70 13.78 8.29
C GLY A 289 11.27 12.48 8.95
N SER A 290 12.26 11.75 9.45
CA SER A 290 12.07 10.40 9.96
C SER A 290 12.22 10.32 11.47
N LEU A 291 11.54 9.33 12.06
CA LEU A 291 11.66 8.96 13.46
C LEU A 291 11.86 7.45 13.55
N MET A 292 12.83 7.03 14.37
CA MET A 292 13.15 5.64 14.61
C MET A 292 12.89 5.26 16.06
N MET A 293 12.05 4.25 16.25
CA MET A 293 11.80 3.62 17.54
C MET A 293 12.50 2.28 17.64
N GLY A 294 12.95 1.92 18.84
CA GLY A 294 13.37 0.58 19.19
C GLY A 294 12.27 -0.10 19.99
N LEU A 295 11.74 -1.21 19.47
CA LEU A 295 10.75 -2.00 20.19
C LEU A 295 11.45 -2.95 21.18
N ASP A 296 10.92 -3.01 22.39
CA ASP A 296 11.44 -3.87 23.44
C ASP A 296 11.22 -5.37 23.09
N PRO A 297 12.18 -6.26 23.37
CA PRO A 297 12.06 -7.68 23.02
C PRO A 297 11.08 -8.45 23.92
N ALA A 298 10.86 -8.01 25.16
CA ALA A 298 10.19 -8.77 26.21
C ALA A 298 8.81 -8.21 26.61
N LYS A 299 8.57 -6.91 26.40
CA LYS A 299 7.28 -6.27 26.73
C LYS A 299 6.84 -5.29 25.65
N PRO A 300 5.55 -4.98 25.50
CA PRO A 300 5.07 -4.01 24.52
C PRO A 300 5.40 -2.59 24.98
N SER A 301 6.66 -2.19 24.81
CA SER A 301 7.14 -0.84 25.03
C SER A 301 8.12 -0.45 23.92
N ALA A 302 8.33 0.84 23.75
CA ALA A 302 9.26 1.36 22.76
C ALA A 302 10.08 2.51 23.35
N ARG A 303 11.26 2.74 22.80
CA ARG A 303 12.09 3.91 23.10
C ARG A 303 12.51 4.61 21.82
N LEU A 304 12.58 5.93 21.85
CA LEU A 304 13.15 6.71 20.76
C LEU A 304 14.63 6.36 20.59
N LEU A 305 15.04 5.99 19.38
CA LEU A 305 16.46 5.80 19.05
C LEU A 305 17.04 7.07 18.45
N TRP A 306 16.36 7.65 17.46
CA TRP A 306 16.71 8.92 16.87
C TRP A 306 15.51 9.54 16.17
N LYS A 307 15.60 10.85 15.93
CA LYS A 307 14.60 11.64 15.21
C LYS A 307 15.31 12.68 14.35
N GLY A 308 14.78 12.95 13.16
CA GLY A 308 15.15 14.12 12.37
C GLY A 308 14.93 15.43 13.15
N LYS A 309 15.76 16.40 12.84
CA LYS A 309 15.77 17.78 13.36
C LYS A 309 15.15 18.78 12.38
N SER A 310 14.84 18.37 11.15
CA SER A 310 14.25 19.24 10.13
C SER A 310 12.74 19.09 10.02
N ASP A 311 12.07 20.21 9.75
CA ASP A 311 10.65 20.33 9.40
C ASP A 311 10.43 20.89 7.97
N SER A 312 11.48 20.87 7.15
CA SER A 312 11.49 21.43 5.79
C SER A 312 11.64 20.34 4.73
N GLU A 313 10.83 20.43 3.67
CA GLU A 313 10.93 19.58 2.49
C GLU A 313 12.03 20.00 1.49
N LEU A 314 12.65 21.18 1.67
CA LEU A 314 13.59 21.73 0.70
C LEU A 314 14.90 20.93 0.65
N PRO A 315 15.51 20.68 -0.53
CA PRO A 315 16.63 19.73 -0.67
C PRO A 315 17.83 20.02 0.23
N LYS A 316 18.13 21.31 0.49
CA LYS A 316 19.24 21.77 1.34
C LYS A 316 18.89 21.83 2.84
N ARG A 317 17.64 21.57 3.20
CA ARG A 317 17.16 21.62 4.59
C ARG A 317 16.65 20.27 5.09
N THR A 318 16.60 19.24 4.25
CA THR A 318 16.30 17.86 4.70
C THR A 318 17.56 17.20 5.28
N ASP A 319 17.46 16.62 6.46
CA ASP A 319 18.56 15.98 7.22
C ASP A 319 18.65 14.46 7.04
N GLY A 320 17.51 13.79 6.85
CA GLY A 320 17.42 12.34 6.64
C GLY A 320 16.56 11.99 5.44
N LEU A 321 15.60 11.09 5.65
CA LEU A 321 14.55 10.74 4.69
C LEU A 321 13.29 11.52 5.04
N HIS A 322 12.77 12.25 4.06
CA HIS A 322 11.57 13.06 4.16
C HIS A 322 10.59 12.56 3.10
N SER A 323 10.01 11.39 3.36
CA SER A 323 9.18 10.71 2.36
C SER A 323 7.77 11.28 2.29
N ILE A 324 7.26 11.43 1.07
CA ILE A 324 5.87 11.82 0.83
C ILE A 324 4.97 10.59 0.70
N MET A 325 5.00 9.88 -0.43
CA MET A 325 4.11 8.73 -0.68
C MET A 325 4.84 7.39 -0.63
N CYS A 326 6.15 7.38 -0.92
CA CYS A 326 6.97 6.18 -0.82
C CYS A 326 6.98 5.67 0.63
N THR A 327 6.54 4.43 0.83
CA THR A 327 6.85 3.70 2.05
C THR A 327 8.30 3.22 1.96
N PRO A 328 9.20 3.59 2.89
CA PRO A 328 10.59 3.15 2.86
C PRO A 328 10.70 1.63 3.04
N VAL A 329 11.89 1.07 2.85
CA VAL A 329 12.20 -0.35 3.11
C VAL A 329 13.50 -0.49 3.89
N PHE A 330 13.59 -1.53 4.73
CA PHE A 330 14.83 -1.95 5.36
C PHE A 330 15.58 -2.96 4.50
N GLN A 331 16.92 -2.90 4.52
CA GLN A 331 17.81 -3.96 4.03
C GLN A 331 19.08 -3.99 4.88
N GLY A 332 19.17 -4.97 5.79
CA GLY A 332 20.22 -5.01 6.80
C GLY A 332 20.24 -3.72 7.63
N GLU A 333 21.41 -3.11 7.77
CA GLU A 333 21.60 -1.86 8.53
C GLU A 333 21.19 -0.58 7.78
N HIS A 334 20.48 -0.69 6.66
CA HIS A 334 20.16 0.46 5.80
C HIS A 334 18.66 0.61 5.54
N ILE A 335 18.26 1.86 5.29
CA ILE A 335 16.91 2.26 4.88
C ILE A 335 16.98 2.85 3.49
N TYR A 336 16.04 2.46 2.63
CA TYR A 336 15.87 3.03 1.29
C TYR A 336 14.49 3.65 1.13
N GLY A 337 14.41 4.81 0.52
CA GLY A 337 13.14 5.48 0.25
C GLY A 337 13.29 6.71 -0.63
N ILE A 338 12.16 7.23 -1.11
CA ILE A 338 12.12 8.44 -1.93
C ILE A 338 11.89 9.67 -1.03
N GLY A 339 12.76 10.66 -1.15
CA GLY A 339 12.65 11.94 -0.44
C GLY A 339 11.76 12.96 -1.16
N SER A 340 11.57 14.10 -0.51
CA SER A 340 10.67 15.19 -0.91
C SER A 340 10.79 15.66 -2.36
N TYR A 341 12.00 15.58 -2.93
CA TYR A 341 12.32 16.05 -4.27
C TYR A 341 12.65 14.92 -5.26
N GLY A 342 12.19 13.71 -4.97
CA GLY A 342 12.34 12.54 -5.83
C GLY A 342 13.58 11.71 -5.53
N GLU A 343 14.49 12.17 -4.68
CA GLU A 343 15.74 11.46 -4.48
C GLU A 343 15.50 10.10 -3.84
N LEU A 344 15.91 9.03 -4.52
CA LEU A 344 16.14 7.75 -3.86
C LEU A 344 17.33 7.93 -2.93
N ARG A 345 17.13 7.70 -1.64
CA ARG A 345 18.14 7.88 -0.60
C ARG A 345 18.43 6.55 0.06
N CYS A 346 19.69 6.35 0.42
CA CYS A 346 20.11 5.33 1.39
C CYS A 346 20.49 6.03 2.68
N LEU A 347 19.94 5.56 3.78
CA LEU A 347 20.28 6.01 5.12
C LEU A 347 20.85 4.86 5.93
N GLU A 348 21.75 5.17 6.85
CA GLU A 348 22.11 4.25 7.91
C GLU A 348 20.99 4.17 8.95
N ALA A 349 20.53 2.96 9.26
CA ALA A 349 19.38 2.75 10.13
C ALA A 349 19.66 3.08 11.61
N SER A 350 20.91 3.02 12.04
CA SER A 350 21.32 3.32 13.43
C SER A 350 21.30 4.81 13.76
N SER A 351 21.48 5.68 12.77
CA SER A 351 21.69 7.13 12.95
C SER A 351 20.73 8.01 12.14
N GLY A 352 20.13 7.48 11.08
CA GLY A 352 19.37 8.25 10.09
C GLY A 352 20.26 9.07 9.14
N GLN A 353 21.58 8.91 9.21
CA GLN A 353 22.52 9.62 8.34
C GLN A 353 22.32 9.18 6.89
N ARG A 354 22.17 10.14 5.99
CA ARG A 354 22.13 9.89 4.55
C ARG A 354 23.52 9.51 4.04
N LEU A 355 23.65 8.29 3.53
CA LEU A 355 24.89 7.78 2.93
C LEU A 355 25.02 8.24 1.47
N TRP A 356 23.93 8.13 0.71
CA TRP A 356 23.88 8.59 -0.67
C TRP A 356 22.47 8.98 -1.09
N LYS A 357 22.39 9.68 -2.23
CA LYS A 357 21.14 9.97 -2.93
C LYS A 357 21.32 9.83 -4.45
N SER A 358 20.24 9.46 -5.14
CA SER A 358 20.20 9.29 -6.59
C SER A 358 18.86 9.77 -7.14
N MET A 359 18.87 10.43 -8.30
CA MET A 359 17.66 10.79 -9.04
C MET A 359 17.28 9.75 -10.10
N LYS A 360 18.10 8.70 -10.29
CA LYS A 360 17.97 7.78 -11.42
C LYS A 360 16.63 7.04 -11.43
N ALA A 361 16.13 6.60 -10.27
CA ALA A 361 14.87 5.84 -10.18
C ALA A 361 13.61 6.69 -10.46
N THR A 362 13.76 8.02 -10.46
CA THR A 362 12.69 9.00 -10.54
C THR A 362 13.16 10.15 -11.45
N GLY A 363 13.21 11.38 -10.94
CA GLY A 363 13.71 12.57 -11.60
C GLY A 363 13.66 13.76 -10.63
N PRO A 364 14.18 14.94 -11.05
CA PRO A 364 14.32 16.07 -10.15
C PRO A 364 13.02 16.88 -10.05
N GLY A 365 12.50 17.02 -8.84
CA GLY A 365 11.45 18.01 -8.57
C GLY A 365 10.61 17.68 -7.34
N ARG A 366 9.79 18.64 -6.95
CA ARG A 366 8.93 18.50 -5.78
C ARG A 366 7.88 17.39 -6.00
N TRP A 367 7.65 16.57 -4.98
CA TRP A 367 6.67 15.47 -4.96
C TRP A 367 6.95 14.35 -5.95
N TRP A 368 8.19 14.23 -6.42
CA TRP A 368 8.55 13.07 -7.21
C TRP A 368 8.52 11.80 -6.37
N ASN A 369 8.08 10.70 -6.97
CA ASN A 369 7.75 9.48 -6.24
C ASN A 369 8.01 8.18 -7.03
N ALA A 370 8.27 7.13 -6.28
CA ALA A 370 8.23 5.74 -6.70
C ALA A 370 7.76 4.88 -5.53
N PHE A 371 7.29 3.67 -5.81
CA PHE A 371 7.08 2.65 -4.79
C PHE A 371 8.23 1.65 -4.85
N ILE A 372 8.56 1.03 -3.72
CA ILE A 372 9.65 0.06 -3.62
C ILE A 372 9.05 -1.26 -3.17
N VAL A 373 9.14 -2.28 -4.04
CA VAL A 373 8.70 -3.64 -3.75
C VAL A 373 9.91 -4.55 -3.79
N ARG A 374 10.20 -5.23 -2.67
CA ARG A 374 11.32 -6.16 -2.59
C ARG A 374 10.93 -7.50 -3.19
N HIS A 375 11.85 -8.12 -3.92
CA HIS A 375 11.76 -9.49 -4.40
C HIS A 375 13.15 -10.10 -4.28
N GLU A 376 13.31 -11.10 -3.41
CA GLU A 376 14.59 -11.74 -3.12
C GLU A 376 15.73 -10.74 -2.80
N ASP A 377 16.74 -10.65 -3.68
CA ASP A 377 17.93 -9.81 -3.60
C ASP A 377 17.80 -8.46 -4.35
N ARG A 378 16.65 -8.22 -4.99
CA ARG A 378 16.39 -7.08 -5.87
C ARG A 378 15.09 -6.36 -5.50
N TYR A 379 14.87 -5.25 -6.19
CA TYR A 379 13.73 -4.37 -5.98
C TYR A 379 13.05 -4.06 -7.30
N PHE A 380 11.73 -4.20 -7.32
CA PHE A 380 10.84 -3.68 -8.34
C PHE A 380 10.40 -2.28 -7.91
N ILE A 381 10.76 -1.27 -8.71
CA ILE A 381 10.57 0.14 -8.42
C ILE A 381 9.67 0.74 -9.51
N PRO A 382 8.34 0.62 -9.39
CA PRO A 382 7.39 1.37 -10.20
C PRO A 382 7.50 2.87 -9.86
N ASN A 383 7.91 3.67 -10.82
CA ASN A 383 8.00 5.12 -10.63
C ASN A 383 6.73 5.82 -11.12
N GLU A 384 6.55 7.07 -10.71
CA GLU A 384 5.37 7.84 -11.10
C GLU A 384 5.31 8.24 -12.58
N GLN A 385 6.38 8.05 -13.35
CA GLN A 385 6.34 8.22 -14.81
C GLN A 385 5.73 7.00 -15.51
N GLY A 386 5.38 5.97 -14.73
CA GLY A 386 4.77 4.75 -15.20
C GLY A 386 5.79 3.76 -15.77
N GLU A 387 7.06 3.91 -15.40
CA GLU A 387 8.10 2.93 -15.68
C GLU A 387 8.18 1.91 -14.54
N LEU A 388 8.50 0.67 -14.89
CA LEU A 388 8.95 -0.35 -13.95
C LEU A 388 10.46 -0.48 -14.06
N ILE A 389 11.14 -0.42 -12.93
CA ILE A 389 12.59 -0.56 -12.83
C ILE A 389 12.89 -1.79 -11.98
N ILE A 390 13.84 -2.61 -12.41
CA ILE A 390 14.47 -3.61 -11.54
C ILE A 390 15.85 -3.08 -11.14
N ALA A 391 16.12 -3.02 -9.83
CA ALA A 391 17.39 -2.53 -9.31
C ALA A 391 17.86 -3.31 -8.07
N ARG A 392 19.17 -3.30 -7.84
CA ARG A 392 19.77 -3.67 -6.55
C ARG A 392 20.08 -2.40 -5.76
N LEU A 393 19.77 -2.45 -4.47
CA LEU A 393 20.06 -1.38 -3.53
C LEU A 393 21.12 -1.87 -2.55
N SER A 394 22.10 -1.02 -2.26
CA SER A 394 23.14 -1.29 -1.26
C SER A 394 23.63 0.02 -0.64
N SER A 395 24.41 -0.06 0.43
CA SER A 395 25.05 1.10 1.04
C SER A 395 26.04 1.80 0.10
N LYS A 396 26.53 1.09 -0.93
CA LYS A 396 27.44 1.63 -1.94
C LYS A 396 26.71 2.39 -3.05
N GLY A 397 25.44 2.09 -3.28
CA GLY A 397 24.66 2.80 -4.31
C GLY A 397 23.44 2.06 -4.82
N TYR A 398 22.90 2.64 -5.89
CA TYR A 398 21.79 2.13 -6.70
C TYR A 398 22.36 1.53 -8.00
N GLU A 399 22.10 0.24 -8.22
CA GLU A 399 22.45 -0.47 -9.45
C GLU A 399 21.16 -0.80 -10.23
N GLU A 400 20.92 -0.09 -11.32
CA GLU A 400 19.80 -0.39 -12.22
C GLU A 400 20.11 -1.60 -13.08
N LEU A 401 19.29 -2.65 -12.99
CA LEU A 401 19.44 -3.86 -13.80
C LEU A 401 18.70 -3.72 -15.12
N SER A 402 17.50 -3.12 -15.10
CA SER A 402 16.65 -2.90 -16.27
C SER A 402 15.51 -1.93 -15.98
N ARG A 403 14.93 -1.37 -17.06
CA ARG A 403 13.78 -0.45 -17.02
C ARG A 403 12.91 -0.67 -18.25
N ALA A 404 11.60 -0.60 -18.07
CA ALA A 404 10.63 -0.61 -19.18
C ALA A 404 9.39 0.23 -18.86
N GLN A 405 8.73 0.77 -19.89
CA GLN A 405 7.46 1.48 -19.73
C GLN A 405 6.34 0.48 -19.40
N LEU A 406 5.77 0.58 -18.20
CA LEU A 406 4.71 -0.29 -17.70
C LEU A 406 3.31 0.26 -18.03
N ILE A 407 3.12 1.56 -17.84
CA ILE A 407 1.83 2.22 -18.07
C ILE A 407 2.07 3.71 -18.29
N GLU A 408 1.20 4.41 -19.02
CA GLU A 408 1.39 5.85 -19.23
C GLU A 408 1.00 6.68 -18.01
N GLY A 409 1.75 7.76 -17.74
CA GLY A 409 1.32 8.82 -16.83
C GLY A 409 0.15 9.61 -17.42
N THR A 410 -0.91 9.80 -16.62
CA THR A 410 -2.14 10.47 -17.08
C THR A 410 -2.41 11.80 -16.39
N ARG A 411 -2.06 11.92 -15.11
CA ARG A 411 -2.47 13.08 -14.31
C ARG A 411 -1.44 14.21 -14.38
N PRO A 412 -1.82 15.43 -14.81
CA PRO A 412 -0.90 16.56 -14.81
C PRO A 412 -0.60 16.97 -13.36
N VAL A 413 0.69 16.98 -13.00
CA VAL A 413 1.20 17.54 -11.75
C VAL A 413 2.43 18.35 -12.12
N GLN A 414 2.37 19.66 -11.85
CA GLN A 414 3.40 20.60 -12.30
C GLN A 414 3.62 20.48 -13.83
N ARG A 415 4.82 20.11 -14.27
CA ARG A 415 5.19 20.02 -15.70
C ARG A 415 5.23 18.58 -16.24
N ARG A 416 4.61 17.61 -15.55
CA ARG A 416 4.67 16.19 -15.88
C ARG A 416 3.34 15.48 -15.69
N LYS A 417 3.19 14.30 -16.31
CA LYS A 417 2.05 13.40 -16.08
C LYS A 417 2.46 12.28 -15.14
N VAL A 418 1.58 11.88 -14.22
CA VAL A 418 1.94 11.00 -13.10
C VAL A 418 1.05 9.77 -12.98
N VAL A 419 1.62 8.73 -12.37
CA VAL A 419 0.98 7.51 -11.87
C VAL A 419 1.23 7.44 -10.37
N TRP A 420 0.25 7.87 -9.57
CA TRP A 420 0.31 7.80 -8.10
C TRP A 420 -0.62 6.70 -7.57
N SER A 421 -0.43 5.49 -8.07
CA SER A 421 -1.14 4.29 -7.63
C SER A 421 -0.13 3.19 -7.40
N HIS A 422 -0.20 2.56 -6.22
CA HIS A 422 0.65 1.43 -5.88
C HIS A 422 0.22 0.21 -6.71
N PRO A 423 1.11 -0.50 -7.41
CA PRO A 423 0.72 -1.69 -8.15
C PRO A 423 0.53 -2.91 -7.23
N ALA A 424 -0.04 -3.98 -7.77
CA ALA A 424 -0.05 -5.30 -7.15
C ALA A 424 0.87 -6.26 -7.92
N PHE A 425 1.54 -7.14 -7.20
CA PHE A 425 2.38 -8.20 -7.78
C PHE A 425 1.80 -9.54 -7.36
N ALA A 426 1.31 -10.31 -8.31
CA ALA A 426 0.64 -11.58 -8.07
C ALA A 426 0.64 -12.41 -9.35
N GLN A 427 0.59 -13.73 -9.24
CA GLN A 427 0.45 -14.62 -10.41
C GLN A 427 1.50 -14.37 -11.51
N LYS A 428 2.75 -14.13 -11.09
CA LYS A 428 3.91 -13.77 -11.92
C LYS A 428 3.69 -12.52 -12.76
N CYS A 429 2.76 -11.67 -12.33
CA CYS A 429 2.36 -10.47 -13.06
C CYS A 429 2.45 -9.23 -12.18
N VAL A 430 2.57 -8.08 -12.84
CA VAL A 430 2.31 -6.78 -12.23
C VAL A 430 0.98 -6.23 -12.76
N PHE A 431 0.13 -5.82 -11.83
CA PHE A 431 -1.13 -5.13 -12.09
C PHE A 431 -0.96 -3.66 -11.74
N ALA A 432 -1.08 -2.80 -12.75
CA ALA A 432 -0.86 -1.36 -12.59
C ALA A 432 -1.98 -0.57 -13.24
N ARG A 433 -2.28 0.62 -12.70
CA ARG A 433 -3.41 1.42 -13.15
C ARG A 433 -3.04 2.90 -13.26
N ASN A 434 -3.63 3.57 -14.24
CA ASN A 434 -3.62 5.02 -14.41
C ASN A 434 -5.06 5.53 -14.55
N ASP A 435 -5.31 6.82 -14.75
CA ASP A 435 -6.68 7.39 -14.77
C ASP A 435 -7.60 6.89 -15.91
N LYS A 436 -7.12 6.02 -16.80
CA LYS A 436 -7.84 5.54 -17.99
C LYS A 436 -7.95 4.02 -18.06
N GLU A 437 -7.00 3.29 -17.49
CA GLU A 437 -6.91 1.83 -17.64
C GLU A 437 -6.20 1.17 -16.46
N ILE A 438 -6.45 -0.14 -16.33
CA ILE A 438 -5.66 -1.09 -15.56
C ILE A 438 -5.05 -2.10 -16.54
N VAL A 439 -3.80 -2.48 -16.32
CA VAL A 439 -3.04 -3.41 -17.15
C VAL A 439 -2.56 -4.59 -16.33
N CYS A 440 -2.44 -5.75 -16.96
CA CYS A 440 -1.71 -6.90 -16.45
C CYS A 440 -0.52 -7.18 -17.37
N VAL A 441 0.67 -7.21 -16.78
CA VAL A 441 1.92 -7.49 -17.50
C VAL A 441 2.59 -8.70 -16.89
N SER A 442 2.93 -9.67 -17.73
CA SER A 442 3.69 -10.85 -17.31
C SER A 442 5.14 -10.46 -16.96
N LEU A 443 5.58 -10.95 -15.80
CA LEU A 443 6.94 -10.90 -15.28
C LEU A 443 7.48 -12.32 -15.03
N ALA A 444 6.84 -13.34 -15.60
CA ALA A 444 7.32 -14.70 -15.53
C ALA A 444 8.67 -14.83 -16.26
N ALA A 445 9.64 -15.49 -15.64
CA ALA A 445 10.85 -15.90 -16.32
C ALA A 445 10.49 -16.84 -17.47
N SER A 446 11.06 -16.62 -18.66
CA SER A 446 10.98 -17.58 -19.74
C SER A 446 11.51 -18.92 -19.24
N ALA A 447 10.81 -20.02 -19.54
CA ALA A 447 11.41 -21.34 -19.39
C ALA A 447 12.70 -21.35 -20.23
N GLU A 448 13.84 -21.67 -19.61
CA GLU A 448 15.07 -21.91 -20.36
C GLU A 448 14.74 -22.93 -21.46
N LYS A 449 14.97 -22.54 -22.71
CA LYS A 449 14.79 -23.42 -23.87
C LYS A 449 16.00 -24.33 -24.02
#